data_AF-A0A4S8KSQ3-F1
#
_entry.id   AF-A0A4S8KSQ3-F1
#
_cell.length_a   1.000
_cell.length_b   1.000
_cell.length_c   1.000
_cell.angle_alpha   90.00
_cell.angle_beta   90.00
_cell.angle_gamma   90.00
#
_symmetry.space_group_name_H-M   'P 1'
#
loop_
_entity.id
_entity.type
_entity.pdbx_description
1 polymer ?
#
loop_
_entity_poly.entity_id
_entity_poly.type
_entity_poly.pdbx_seq_one_letter_code
_entity_poly.pdbx_strand_id
1 'polypeptide(L)'
;MGRTEIDQGNIKIAYGHDEATGYFLSVVDERLGYKEDISDAVLAVMEKVNADQGGGYFDLHTAPIGFGHRVDKETLIYFWKQYGVPESDIEKARKGQKLKLTNGSLSYAA
;
A
#
# COMPACT_ATOMS: atom_id res chain seq x y z
N MET A 1 -3.42 -14.68 5.12
CA MET A 1 -3.13 -13.32 4.63
C MET A 1 -3.90 -12.32 5.49
N GLY A 2 -3.24 -11.32 6.06
CA GLY A 2 -3.90 -10.18 6.70
C GLY A 2 -3.67 -8.95 5.84
N ARG A 3 -4.73 -8.35 5.29
CA ARG A 3 -4.69 -7.12 4.48
C ARG A 3 -5.78 -6.20 5.00
N THR A 4 -5.42 -4.97 5.28
CA THR A 4 -6.37 -3.90 5.64
C THR A 4 -6.22 -2.78 4.64
N GLU A 5 -7.33 -2.13 4.30
CA GLU A 5 -7.37 -1.02 3.37
C GLU A 5 -7.87 0.24 4.08
N ILE A 6 -7.20 1.36 3.82
CA ILE A 6 -7.62 2.70 4.19
C ILE A 6 -8.03 3.39 2.89
N ASP A 7 -9.33 3.68 2.79
CA ASP A 7 -9.90 4.37 1.64
C ASP A 7 -9.87 5.89 1.87
N GLN A 8 -9.19 6.60 0.97
CA GLN A 8 -9.11 8.07 0.94
C GLN A 8 -9.69 8.62 -0.37
N GLY A 9 -10.71 7.95 -0.93
CA GLY A 9 -11.34 8.30 -2.20
C GLY A 9 -10.56 7.69 -3.36
N ASN A 10 -9.92 8.54 -4.17
CA ASN A 10 -9.12 8.06 -5.32
C ASN A 10 -7.82 7.37 -4.91
N ILE A 11 -7.39 7.55 -3.65
CA ILE A 11 -6.19 6.94 -3.10
C ILE A 11 -6.60 5.81 -2.17
N LYS A 12 -6.11 4.60 -2.46
CA LYS A 12 -6.27 3.41 -1.63
C LYS A 12 -4.93 3.03 -1.03
N ILE A 13 -4.87 2.92 0.29
CA ILE A 13 -3.69 2.47 1.01
C ILE A 13 -3.98 1.08 1.53
N ALA A 14 -3.19 0.10 1.12
CA ALA A 14 -3.27 -1.25 1.65
C ALA A 14 -2.03 -1.60 2.46
N TYR A 15 -2.22 -2.19 3.62
CA TYR A 15 -1.13 -2.67 4.46
C TYR A 15 -1.47 -4.04 5.05
N GLY A 16 -0.46 -4.77 5.48
CA GLY A 16 -0.73 -6.12 5.94
C GLY A 16 0.48 -6.97 6.20
N HIS A 17 0.22 -8.27 6.33
CA HIS A 17 1.23 -9.31 6.42
C HIS A 17 0.78 -10.61 5.77
N ASP A 18 1.63 -11.21 4.95
CA ASP A 18 1.50 -12.59 4.47
C ASP A 18 2.85 -13.32 4.41
N GLU A 19 2.81 -14.61 4.08
CA GLU A 19 4.00 -15.49 4.14
C GLU A 19 4.95 -15.29 2.95
N ALA A 20 4.48 -14.74 1.84
CA ALA A 20 5.27 -14.47 0.65
C ALA A 20 5.95 -13.09 0.72
N THR A 21 5.20 -12.05 1.10
CA THR A 21 5.64 -10.66 1.08
C THR A 21 6.15 -10.14 2.43
N GLY A 22 5.89 -10.88 3.51
CA GLY A 22 6.13 -10.41 4.87
C GLY A 22 5.15 -9.28 5.20
N TYR A 23 5.60 -8.26 5.92
CA TYR A 23 4.82 -7.03 6.08
C TYR A 23 4.91 -6.18 4.82
N PHE A 24 3.81 -5.54 4.43
CA PHE A 24 3.75 -4.72 3.23
C PHE A 24 2.97 -3.42 3.42
N LEU A 25 3.22 -2.47 2.52
CA LEU A 25 2.46 -1.26 2.29
C LEU A 25 2.31 -1.08 0.78
N SER A 26 1.14 -0.68 0.32
CA SER A 26 0.86 -0.36 -1.08
C SER A 26 -0.03 0.86 -1.14
N VAL A 27 0.34 1.84 -1.97
CA VAL A 27 -0.43 3.06 -2.18
C VAL A 27 -0.78 3.16 -3.65
N VAL A 28 -2.07 3.11 -3.93
CA VAL A 28 -2.64 3.11 -5.27
C VAL A 28 -3.46 4.39 -5.46
N ASP A 29 -3.19 5.14 -6.52
CA ASP A 29 -4.06 6.22 -6.99
C ASP A 29 -4.77 5.78 -8.27
N GLU A 30 -6.07 5.56 -8.19
CA GLU A 30 -6.88 5.05 -9.31
C GLU A 30 -6.95 6.05 -10.48
N ARG A 31 -6.62 7.32 -10.26
CA ARG A 31 -6.51 8.31 -11.35
C ARG A 31 -5.29 8.06 -12.23
N LEU A 32 -4.29 7.36 -11.70
CA LEU A 32 -3.05 6.98 -12.38
C LEU A 32 -3.08 5.51 -12.86
N GLY A 33 -4.24 4.85 -12.84
CA GLY A 33 -4.44 3.58 -13.50
C GLY A 33 -4.77 3.73 -14.98
N TYR A 34 -4.35 2.78 -15.81
CA TYR A 34 -4.71 2.72 -17.23
C TYR A 34 -6.23 2.78 -17.45
N LYS A 35 -6.65 3.47 -18.52
CA LYS A 35 -8.03 3.55 -19.01
C LYS A 35 -8.02 3.43 -20.54
N GLU A 36 -9.05 2.81 -21.10
CA GLU A 36 -9.12 2.55 -22.55
C GLU A 36 -9.09 3.82 -23.43
N ASP A 37 -9.54 4.95 -22.90
CA ASP A 37 -9.67 6.24 -23.61
C ASP A 37 -8.48 7.19 -23.40
N ILE A 38 -7.40 6.72 -22.77
CA ILE A 38 -6.24 7.55 -22.46
C ILE A 38 -5.32 7.72 -23.68
N SER A 39 -4.76 8.92 -23.87
CA SER A 39 -3.81 9.15 -24.95
C SER A 39 -2.41 8.64 -24.61
N ASP A 40 -1.65 8.25 -25.63
CA ASP A 40 -0.24 7.78 -25.48
C ASP A 40 0.63 8.79 -24.71
N ALA A 41 0.39 10.09 -24.90
CA ALA A 41 1.13 11.14 -24.22
C ALA A 41 0.84 11.16 -22.71
N VAL A 42 -0.41 10.92 -22.31
CA VAL A 42 -0.77 10.83 -20.89
C VAL A 42 -0.23 9.53 -20.29
N LEU A 43 -0.33 8.42 -21.02
CA LEU A 43 0.23 7.13 -20.60
C LEU A 43 1.75 7.23 -20.35
N ALA A 44 2.50 7.85 -21.26
CA ALA A 44 3.93 8.05 -21.12
C ALA A 44 4.32 8.95 -19.93
N VAL A 45 3.41 9.82 -19.44
CA VAL A 45 3.63 10.58 -18.20
C VAL A 45 3.35 9.71 -16.97
N MET A 46 2.28 8.91 -17.00
CA MET A 46 1.90 8.02 -15.91
C MET A 46 2.94 6.92 -15.66
N GLU A 47 3.53 6.37 -16.71
CA GLU A 47 4.60 5.36 -16.63
C GLU A 47 5.85 5.84 -15.88
N LYS A 48 6.06 7.16 -15.79
CA LYS A 48 7.16 7.74 -14.98
C LYS A 48 6.91 7.65 -13.48
N VAL A 49 5.65 7.49 -13.08
CA VAL A 49 5.21 7.37 -11.69
C VAL A 49 5.05 5.89 -11.34
N ASN A 50 4.42 5.11 -12.21
CA ASN A 50 4.18 3.69 -12.02
C ASN A 50 4.25 2.96 -13.37
N ALA A 51 5.27 2.12 -13.53
CA ALA A 51 5.60 1.48 -14.81
C ALA A 51 4.61 0.36 -15.22
N ASP A 52 3.88 -0.23 -14.26
CA ASP A 52 2.90 -1.28 -14.55
C ASP A 52 1.51 -0.73 -14.90
N GLN A 53 1.34 0.60 -14.87
CA GLN A 53 0.11 1.32 -15.19
C GLN A 53 -1.09 0.92 -14.29
N GLY A 54 -0.83 0.30 -13.14
CA GLY A 54 -1.82 -0.07 -12.13
C GLY A 54 -2.15 1.07 -11.15
N GLY A 55 -1.42 2.19 -11.22
CA GLY A 55 -1.58 3.33 -10.31
C GLY A 55 -0.90 3.16 -8.95
N GLY A 56 -0.23 2.03 -8.71
CA GLY A 56 0.56 1.75 -7.50
C GLY A 56 1.91 2.45 -7.55
N TYR A 57 2.07 3.58 -6.86
CA TYR A 57 3.33 4.35 -6.94
C TYR A 57 4.22 4.21 -5.72
N PHE A 58 3.74 3.54 -4.67
CA PHE A 58 4.52 3.34 -3.45
C PHE A 58 4.22 1.98 -2.82
N ASP A 59 4.96 0.97 -3.26
CA ASP A 59 4.87 -0.40 -2.78
C ASP A 59 6.15 -0.78 -2.01
N LEU A 60 5.97 -1.27 -0.78
CA LEU A 60 7.03 -1.68 0.12
C LEU A 60 6.75 -3.07 0.69
N HIS A 61 7.80 -3.87 0.89
CA HIS A 61 7.68 -5.18 1.52
C HIS A 61 8.93 -5.56 2.33
N THR A 62 8.81 -6.49 3.29
CA THR A 62 9.93 -6.92 4.13
C THR A 62 10.57 -8.25 3.69
N ALA A 63 9.86 -9.07 2.92
CA ALA A 63 10.36 -10.38 2.48
C ALA A 63 11.31 -10.28 1.27
N PRO A 64 12.07 -11.35 0.96
CA PRO A 64 12.89 -11.41 -0.26
C PRO A 64 12.08 -11.37 -1.57
N ILE A 65 10.79 -11.70 -1.52
CA ILE A 65 9.87 -11.74 -2.66
C ILE A 65 8.72 -10.76 -2.37
N GLY A 66 8.30 -9.98 -3.36
CA GLY A 66 7.22 -9.00 -3.24
C GLY A 66 7.20 -8.02 -4.41
N PHE A 67 6.15 -7.21 -4.48
CA PHE A 67 6.06 -6.08 -5.41
C PHE A 67 6.68 -4.83 -4.77
N GLY A 68 7.30 -3.98 -5.60
CA GLY A 68 7.90 -2.73 -5.15
C GLY A 68 9.28 -2.88 -4.51
N HIS A 69 9.53 -2.11 -3.46
CA HIS A 69 10.83 -2.00 -2.82
C HIS A 69 10.91 -2.81 -1.53
N ARG A 70 11.96 -3.63 -1.44
CA ARG A 70 12.29 -4.32 -0.19
C ARG A 70 12.91 -3.36 0.82
N VAL A 71 12.34 -3.30 2.01
CA VAL A 71 12.84 -2.50 3.14
C VAL A 71 12.91 -3.33 4.42
N ASP A 72 13.65 -2.87 5.41
CA ASP A 72 13.56 -3.45 6.75
C ASP A 72 12.22 -3.10 7.43
N LYS A 73 11.92 -3.82 8.51
CA LYS A 73 10.65 -3.70 9.22
C LYS A 73 10.46 -2.32 9.88
N GLU A 74 11.52 -1.71 10.41
CA GLU A 74 11.41 -0.41 11.09
C GLU A 74 11.17 0.72 10.08
N THR A 75 11.83 0.65 8.93
CA THR A 75 11.57 1.53 7.78
C THR A 75 10.12 1.39 7.30
N LEU A 76 9.59 0.17 7.18
CA LEU A 76 8.19 -0.04 6.81
C LEU A 76 7.23 0.56 7.86
N ILE A 77 7.49 0.32 9.15
CA ILE A 77 6.69 0.84 10.26
C ILE A 77 6.67 2.37 10.26
N TYR A 78 7.79 3.03 9.95
CA TYR A 78 7.83 4.47 9.78
C TYR A 78 6.82 4.93 8.73
N PHE A 79 6.77 4.29 7.56
CA PHE A 79 5.81 4.64 6.51
C PHE A 79 4.37 4.28 6.87
N TRP A 80 4.12 3.12 7.49
CA TRP A 80 2.80 2.78 8.03
C TRP A 80 2.23 3.90 8.90
N LYS A 81 3.06 4.48 9.79
CA LYS A 81 2.66 5.62 10.61
C LYS A 81 2.34 6.87 9.77
N GLN A 82 3.14 7.19 8.76
CA GLN A 82 2.89 8.35 7.89
C GLN A 82 1.58 8.20 7.09
N TYR A 83 1.23 6.99 6.70
CA TYR A 83 0.02 6.67 5.94
C TYR A 83 -1.20 6.36 6.82
N GLY A 84 -1.12 6.61 8.13
CA GLY A 84 -2.28 6.53 9.03
C GLY A 84 -2.69 5.12 9.46
N VAL A 85 -1.78 4.13 9.38
CA VAL A 85 -2.03 2.80 9.95
C VAL A 85 -2.25 2.92 11.47
N PRO A 86 -3.31 2.28 12.04
CA PRO A 86 -3.58 2.35 13.47
C PRO A 86 -2.40 1.86 14.34
N GLU A 87 -2.09 2.57 15.43
CA GLU A 87 -0.99 2.21 16.32
C GLU A 87 -1.13 0.78 16.87
N SER A 88 -2.36 0.29 17.05
CA SER A 88 -2.62 -1.09 17.47
C SER A 88 -2.08 -2.14 16.50
N ASP A 89 -2.06 -1.85 15.20
CA ASP A 89 -1.53 -2.74 14.17
C ASP A 89 -0.01 -2.58 14.03
N ILE A 90 0.50 -1.36 14.18
CA ILE A 90 1.94 -1.09 14.29
C ILE A 90 2.55 -1.88 15.46
N GLU A 91 1.91 -1.87 16.62
CA GLU A 91 2.36 -2.61 17.81
C GLU A 91 2.37 -4.13 17.60
N LYS A 92 1.40 -4.67 16.86
CA LYS A 92 1.39 -6.09 16.46
C LYS A 92 2.57 -6.40 15.54
N ALA A 93 2.84 -5.55 14.54
CA ALA A 93 3.96 -5.73 13.61
C ALA A 93 5.33 -5.64 14.30
N ARG A 94 5.51 -4.71 15.24
CA ARG A 94 6.72 -4.65 16.10
C ARG A 94 6.96 -5.98 16.80
N LYS A 95 5.90 -6.58 17.34
CA LYS A 95 5.92 -7.90 18.02
C LYS A 95 6.00 -9.10 17.07
N GLY A 96 6.05 -8.89 15.75
CA GLY A 96 6.12 -9.96 14.76
C GLY A 96 4.82 -10.73 14.58
N GLN A 97 3.68 -10.15 14.95
CA GLN A 97 2.38 -10.82 14.93
C GLN A 97 1.63 -10.60 13.61
N LYS A 98 0.94 -11.65 13.14
CA LYS A 98 0.04 -11.55 11.98
C LYS A 98 -1.11 -10.59 12.28
N LEU A 99 -1.40 -9.67 11.35
CA LEU A 99 -2.57 -8.80 11.42
C LEU A 99 -3.85 -9.58 11.06
N LYS A 100 -4.93 -9.36 11.83
CA LYS A 100 -6.26 -9.90 11.50
C LYS A 100 -6.97 -8.94 10.56
N LEU A 101 -7.67 -9.49 9.56
CA LEU A 101 -8.56 -8.74 8.69
C LEU A 101 -9.53 -7.90 9.54
N THR A 102 -9.53 -6.59 9.33
CA THR A 102 -10.60 -5.71 9.85
C THR A 102 -11.26 -5.06 8.66
N ASN A 103 -12.50 -5.45 8.38
CA ASN A 103 -13.37 -4.69 7.47
C ASN A 103 -13.75 -3.41 8.20
N GLY A 104 -12.96 -2.36 8.02
CA GLY A 104 -13.17 -1.08 8.69
C GLY A 104 -12.89 0.06 7.72
N SER A 105 -13.91 0.48 6.97
CA SER A 105 -13.93 1.78 6.33
C SER A 105 -13.84 2.86 7.40
N LEU A 106 -12.64 3.39 7.64
CA LEU A 106 -12.47 4.60 8.45
C LEU A 106 -12.87 5.80 7.58
N SER A 107 -14.16 6.12 7.56
CA SER A 107 -14.62 7.44 7.09
C SER A 107 -14.15 8.49 8.09
N TYR A 108 -13.17 9.30 7.71
CA TYR A 108 -12.92 10.56 8.40
C TYR A 108 -14.04 11.54 8.02
N ALA A 109 -14.93 11.82 8.95
CA ALA A 109 -15.77 13.02 8.86
C ALA A 109 -14.85 14.23 9.05
N ALA A 110 -14.84 15.11 8.05
CA ALA A 110 -14.24 16.45 8.15
C ALA A 110 -15.04 17.34 9.11
#